data_AF-A0A519YYA2-F1
#
_entry.id   AF-A0A519YYA2-F1
#
_cell.length_a   1.000
_cell.length_b   1.000
_cell.length_c   1.000
_cell.angle_alpha   90.00
_cell.angle_beta   90.00
_cell.angle_gamma   90.00
#
_symmetry.space_group_name_H-M   'P 1'
#
loop_
_entity.id
_entity.type
_entity.pdbx_description
1 polymer ?
#
loop_
_entity_poly.entity_id
_entity_poly.type
_entity_poly.pdbx_seq_one_letter_code
_entity_poly.pdbx_strand_id
1 'polypeptide(L)'
;MPALRSALNPKSEAFQTNVKRMSERLAEVQALEAQVRRESAAKRDKFDKRGQLLPRERVARLLDRDSPFLEISTLAGLNMHDDDGKKNVLGGGTIIGIGVVGGKRCLVSASDSALKGGTVSPMGLKKALRAQEIARENKLPIICLVESGGANLMYQSEIF
;
A
#
# COMPACT_ATOMS: atom_id res chain seq x y z
N MET A 1 -11.61 -28.65 -19.07
CA MET A 1 -12.69 -28.19 -18.15
C MET A 1 -13.89 -27.79 -19.00
N PRO A 2 -15.12 -28.12 -18.63
CA PRO A 2 -16.30 -27.68 -19.37
C PRO A 2 -16.45 -26.15 -19.28
N ALA A 3 -16.89 -25.53 -20.37
CA ALA A 3 -17.14 -24.09 -20.40
C ALA A 3 -18.34 -23.73 -19.51
N LEU A 4 -18.16 -22.75 -18.63
CA LEU A 4 -19.25 -22.19 -17.84
C LEU A 4 -20.10 -21.28 -18.74
N ARG A 5 -21.41 -21.53 -18.79
CA ARG A 5 -22.37 -20.64 -19.47
C ARG A 5 -22.93 -19.64 -18.48
N SER A 6 -22.62 -18.37 -18.66
CA SER A 6 -23.18 -17.30 -17.84
C SER A 6 -24.66 -17.09 -18.17
N ALA A 7 -25.49 -16.98 -17.14
CA ALA A 7 -26.90 -16.58 -17.26
C ALA A 7 -27.10 -15.05 -17.13
N LEU A 8 -26.02 -14.29 -16.95
CA LEU A 8 -26.10 -12.83 -16.84
C LEU A 8 -26.39 -12.21 -18.22
N ASN A 9 -27.31 -11.24 -18.26
CA ASN A 9 -27.52 -10.37 -19.40
C ASN A 9 -26.87 -9.00 -19.13
N PRO A 10 -25.72 -8.68 -19.75
CA PRO A 10 -25.03 -7.40 -19.53
C PRO A 10 -25.84 -6.18 -19.99
N LYS A 11 -26.84 -6.36 -20.84
CA LYS A 11 -27.71 -5.26 -21.32
C LYS A 11 -28.93 -5.02 -20.44
N SER A 12 -29.16 -5.86 -19.42
CA SER A 12 -30.30 -5.68 -18.51
C SER A 12 -30.11 -4.47 -17.59
N GLU A 13 -31.20 -3.81 -17.23
CA GLU A 13 -31.20 -2.69 -16.29
C GLU A 13 -30.62 -3.06 -14.92
N ALA A 14 -30.95 -4.26 -14.43
CA ALA A 14 -30.40 -4.78 -13.17
C ALA A 14 -28.88 -4.90 -13.20
N PHE A 15 -28.32 -5.41 -14.31
CA PHE A 15 -26.85 -5.49 -14.48
C PHE A 15 -26.22 -4.10 -14.51
N GLN A 16 -26.79 -3.16 -15.26
CA GLN A 16 -26.28 -1.79 -15.37
C GLN A 16 -26.31 -1.05 -14.02
N THR A 17 -27.39 -1.23 -13.24
CA THR A 17 -27.49 -0.71 -11.87
C THR A 17 -26.41 -1.28 -10.95
N ASN A 18 -26.15 -2.58 -11.05
CA ASN A 18 -25.08 -3.23 -10.27
C ASN A 18 -23.68 -2.72 -10.67
N VAL A 19 -23.43 -2.56 -11.97
CA VAL A 19 -22.17 -1.99 -12.49
C VAL A 19 -21.97 -0.57 -11.97
N LYS A 20 -23.00 0.28 -12.05
CA LYS A 20 -22.93 1.65 -11.55
C LYS A 20 -22.57 1.68 -10.06
N ARG A 21 -23.31 0.96 -9.23
CA ARG A 21 -23.07 0.90 -7.78
C ARG A 21 -21.67 0.38 -7.44
N MET A 22 -21.19 -0.67 -8.13
CA MET A 22 -19.85 -1.19 -7.90
C MET A 22 -18.77 -0.19 -8.34
N SER A 23 -18.97 0.47 -9.48
CA SER A 23 -18.03 1.47 -10.00
C SER A 23 -17.88 2.66 -9.06
N GLU A 24 -18.97 3.12 -8.45
CA GLU A 24 -18.96 4.17 -7.42
C GLU A 24 -18.10 3.76 -6.22
N ARG A 25 -18.25 2.53 -5.70
CA ARG A 25 -17.44 2.03 -4.57
C ARG A 25 -15.98 1.83 -4.93
N LEU A 26 -15.69 1.35 -6.13
CA LEU A 26 -14.31 1.21 -6.62
C LEU A 26 -13.64 2.59 -6.72
N ALA A 27 -14.36 3.59 -7.22
CA ALA A 27 -13.86 4.96 -7.30
C ALA A 27 -13.54 5.54 -5.92
N GLU A 28 -14.36 5.28 -4.90
CA GLU A 28 -14.09 5.68 -3.51
C GLU A 28 -12.76 5.10 -3.00
N VAL A 29 -12.55 3.78 -3.17
CA VAL A 29 -11.30 3.12 -2.75
C VAL A 29 -10.10 3.66 -3.52
N GLN A 30 -10.21 3.78 -4.84
CA GLN A 30 -9.13 4.30 -5.70
C GLN A 30 -8.77 5.74 -5.35
N ALA A 31 -9.74 6.58 -4.99
CA ALA A 31 -9.50 7.95 -4.57
C ALA A 31 -8.68 8.02 -3.27
N LEU A 32 -8.99 7.16 -2.29
CA LEU A 32 -8.24 7.06 -1.05
C LEU A 32 -6.81 6.56 -1.29
N GLU A 33 -6.61 5.53 -2.12
CA GLU A 33 -5.25 5.07 -2.44
C GLU A 33 -4.44 6.13 -3.19
N ALA A 34 -5.07 6.83 -4.14
CA ALA A 34 -4.45 7.93 -4.84
C ALA A 34 -4.08 9.06 -3.88
N GLN A 35 -4.88 9.28 -2.83
CA GLN A 35 -4.56 10.25 -1.80
C GLN A 35 -3.30 9.88 -1.01
N VAL A 36 -3.15 8.62 -0.55
CA VAL A 36 -1.91 8.15 0.09
C VAL A 36 -0.69 8.46 -0.79
N ARG A 37 -0.79 8.15 -2.09
CA ARG A 37 0.27 8.39 -3.08
C ARG A 37 0.58 9.89 -3.24
N ARG A 38 -0.46 10.74 -3.32
CA ARG A 38 -0.30 12.20 -3.42
C ARG A 38 0.33 12.81 -2.19
N GLU A 39 -0.07 12.38 -0.99
CA GLU A 39 0.48 12.90 0.27
C GLU A 39 1.98 12.61 0.41
N SER A 40 2.40 11.39 0.04
CA SER A 40 3.82 11.02 -0.01
C SER A 40 4.57 11.83 -1.09
N ALA A 41 4.02 11.91 -2.31
CA ALA A 41 4.63 12.65 -3.42
C ALA A 41 4.75 14.16 -3.15
N ALA A 42 3.85 14.74 -2.35
CA ALA A 42 3.90 16.16 -1.98
C ALA A 42 5.15 16.56 -1.17
N LYS A 43 5.99 15.59 -0.75
CA LYS A 43 7.28 15.87 -0.10
C LYS A 43 8.48 15.83 -1.05
N ARG A 44 8.27 15.69 -2.36
CA ARG A 44 9.33 15.58 -3.38
C ARG A 44 10.45 16.60 -3.20
N ASP A 45 10.13 17.88 -3.09
CA ASP A 45 11.13 18.95 -2.92
C ASP A 45 12.04 18.76 -1.71
N LYS A 46 11.52 18.18 -0.61
CA LYS A 46 12.32 17.91 0.60
C LYS A 46 13.29 16.76 0.37
N PHE A 47 12.88 15.74 -0.38
CA PHE A 47 13.72 14.61 -0.74
C PHE A 47 14.80 15.02 -1.74
N ASP A 48 14.46 15.84 -2.73
CA ASP A 48 15.40 16.36 -3.72
C ASP A 48 16.51 17.20 -3.10
N LYS A 49 16.16 18.09 -2.17
CA LYS A 49 17.15 18.87 -1.40
C LYS A 49 18.14 18.00 -0.63
N ARG A 50 17.77 16.76 -0.31
CA ARG A 50 18.63 15.78 0.39
C ARG A 50 19.32 14.82 -0.57
N GLY A 51 19.08 14.93 -1.87
CA GLY A 51 19.57 13.95 -2.86
C GLY A 51 18.97 12.56 -2.70
N GLN A 52 17.77 12.45 -2.12
CA GLN A 52 17.10 11.19 -1.84
C GLN A 52 15.97 10.93 -2.84
N LEU A 53 15.75 9.65 -3.19
CA LEU A 53 14.54 9.23 -3.91
C LEU A 53 13.35 9.15 -2.96
N LEU A 54 12.14 9.39 -3.45
CA LEU A 54 10.91 9.09 -2.72
C LEU A 54 10.75 7.58 -2.48
N PRO A 55 10.08 7.14 -1.41
CA PRO A 55 9.88 5.73 -1.10
C PRO A 55 9.32 4.90 -2.27
N ARG A 56 8.28 5.39 -2.96
CA ARG A 56 7.70 4.71 -4.13
C ARG A 56 8.65 4.66 -5.33
N GLU A 57 9.49 5.66 -5.51
CA GLU A 57 10.53 5.66 -6.56
C GLU A 57 11.61 4.61 -6.26
N ARG A 58 11.96 4.41 -4.98
CA ARG A 58 12.89 3.34 -4.58
C ARG A 58 12.31 1.97 -4.88
N VAL A 59 11.04 1.73 -4.55
CA VAL A 59 10.34 0.49 -4.90
C VAL A 59 10.33 0.29 -6.42
N ALA A 60 9.92 1.31 -7.18
CA ALA A 60 9.87 1.22 -8.65
C ALA A 60 11.25 0.92 -9.28
N ARG A 61 12.35 1.44 -8.72
CA ARG A 61 13.71 1.17 -9.21
C ARG A 61 14.29 -0.16 -8.73
N LEU A 62 13.81 -0.69 -7.61
CA LEU A 62 14.21 -2.00 -7.10
C LEU A 62 13.61 -3.14 -7.93
N LEU A 63 12.37 -2.97 -8.37
CA LEU A 63 11.64 -3.96 -9.14
C LEU A 63 12.23 -4.13 -10.54
N ASP A 64 12.17 -5.36 -11.05
CA ASP A 64 12.48 -5.65 -12.44
C ASP A 64 11.51 -4.88 -13.36
N ARG A 65 12.04 -4.34 -14.47
CA ARG A 65 11.25 -3.56 -15.42
C ARG A 65 10.06 -4.36 -15.93
N ASP A 66 8.91 -3.70 -16.03
CA ASP A 66 7.63 -4.27 -16.49
C ASP A 66 7.13 -5.48 -15.68
N SER A 67 7.75 -5.78 -14.54
CA SER A 67 7.28 -6.83 -13.65
C SER A 67 6.05 -6.38 -12.85
N PRO A 68 5.11 -7.30 -12.55
CA PRO A 68 3.94 -6.96 -11.76
C PRO A 68 4.33 -6.67 -10.31
N PHE A 69 3.64 -5.71 -9.70
CA PHE A 69 3.73 -5.43 -8.27
C PHE A 69 2.34 -5.49 -7.64
N LEU A 70 2.16 -6.44 -6.73
CA LEU A 70 0.94 -6.56 -5.93
C LEU A 70 1.13 -5.83 -4.60
N GLU A 71 0.64 -4.60 -4.51
CA GLU A 71 0.66 -3.81 -3.28
C GLU A 71 -0.36 -4.36 -2.27
N ILE A 72 0.00 -4.39 -0.98
CA ILE A 72 -0.78 -5.03 0.09
C ILE A 72 -1.19 -3.99 1.13
N SER A 73 -2.47 -4.03 1.51
CA SER A 73 -3.05 -3.19 2.57
C SER A 73 -2.72 -1.70 2.39
N THR A 74 -3.00 -1.18 1.19
CA THR A 74 -2.77 0.22 0.76
C THR A 74 -3.46 1.25 1.65
N LEU A 75 -4.57 0.87 2.31
CA LEU A 75 -5.36 1.70 3.22
C LEU A 75 -5.31 1.21 4.67
N ALA A 76 -4.24 0.54 5.08
CA ALA A 76 -4.10 0.08 6.47
C ALA A 76 -4.22 1.25 7.46
N GLY A 77 -5.09 1.10 8.46
CA GLY A 77 -5.32 2.13 9.47
C GLY A 77 -6.15 3.31 9.01
N LEU A 78 -6.87 3.22 7.88
CA LEU A 78 -7.83 4.25 7.47
C LEU A 78 -8.80 4.61 8.61
N ASN A 79 -8.97 5.89 8.90
CA ASN A 79 -9.78 6.40 10.02
C ASN A 79 -9.33 5.90 11.41
N MET A 80 -8.06 5.54 11.58
CA MET A 80 -7.50 5.11 12.86
C MET A 80 -6.24 5.89 13.20
N HIS A 81 -6.07 6.18 14.49
CA HIS A 81 -4.88 6.85 15.04
C HIS A 81 -4.57 8.17 14.32
N ASP A 82 -3.54 8.14 13.48
CA ASP A 82 -2.93 9.24 12.75
C ASP A 82 -3.61 9.56 11.41
N ASP A 83 -4.50 8.68 10.96
CA ASP A 83 -5.22 8.72 9.68
C ASP A 83 -6.68 9.07 9.95
N ASP A 84 -7.17 10.14 9.30
CA ASP A 84 -8.52 10.69 9.50
C ASP A 84 -9.47 10.38 8.33
N GLY A 85 -9.01 9.56 7.36
CA GLY A 85 -9.74 9.21 6.15
C GLY A 85 -10.13 10.38 5.26
N LYS A 86 -9.60 11.58 5.51
CA LYS A 86 -9.96 12.82 4.82
C LYS A 86 -8.76 13.61 4.36
N LYS A 87 -7.97 14.16 5.28
CA LYS A 87 -6.79 14.98 4.98
C LYS A 87 -5.49 14.21 5.15
N ASN A 88 -5.48 13.22 6.04
CA ASN A 88 -4.34 12.36 6.32
C ASN A 88 -4.76 10.93 6.02
N VAL A 89 -4.45 10.45 4.81
CA VAL A 89 -4.64 9.05 4.43
C VAL A 89 -3.26 8.44 4.24
N LEU A 90 -2.85 7.57 5.16
CA LEU A 90 -1.44 7.23 5.39
C LEU A 90 -1.08 5.80 5.00
N GLY A 91 -2.07 4.91 4.83
CA GLY A 91 -1.85 3.53 4.37
C GLY A 91 -0.94 2.69 5.27
N GLY A 92 -0.85 3.04 6.55
CA GLY A 92 0.00 2.37 7.54
C GLY A 92 1.48 2.77 7.51
N GLY A 93 1.84 3.84 6.79
CA GLY A 93 3.19 4.43 6.81
C GLY A 93 4.30 3.59 6.18
N THR A 94 3.94 2.52 5.47
CA THR A 94 4.90 1.62 4.79
C THR A 94 4.27 1.10 3.51
N ILE A 95 5.03 1.11 2.42
CA ILE A 95 4.65 0.50 1.14
C ILE A 95 5.10 -0.97 1.20
N ILE A 96 4.15 -1.89 1.10
CA ILE A 96 4.43 -3.33 1.13
C ILE A 96 3.80 -3.96 -0.09
N GLY A 97 4.53 -4.85 -0.76
CA GLY A 97 3.95 -5.65 -1.84
C GLY A 97 4.83 -6.80 -2.27
N ILE A 98 4.31 -7.61 -3.18
CA ILE A 98 5.03 -8.71 -3.81
C ILE A 98 5.38 -8.29 -5.23
N GLY A 99 6.66 -8.34 -5.57
CA GLY A 99 7.14 -8.02 -6.91
C GLY A 99 8.31 -8.92 -7.32
N VAL A 100 8.91 -8.64 -8.46
CA VAL A 100 10.05 -9.39 -8.98
C VAL A 100 11.32 -8.55 -8.86
N VAL A 101 12.38 -9.12 -8.28
CA VAL A 101 13.70 -8.50 -8.14
C VAL A 101 14.75 -9.53 -8.54
N GLY A 102 15.52 -9.24 -9.60
CA GLY A 102 16.53 -10.17 -10.12
C GLY A 102 15.94 -11.51 -10.56
N GLY A 103 14.74 -11.49 -11.16
CA GLY A 103 14.01 -12.68 -11.59
C GLY A 103 13.41 -13.51 -10.45
N LYS A 104 13.43 -13.02 -9.20
CA LYS A 104 12.87 -13.72 -8.03
C LYS A 104 11.68 -12.95 -7.48
N ARG A 105 10.62 -13.67 -7.13
CA ARG A 105 9.47 -13.08 -6.46
C ARG A 105 9.82 -12.80 -5.00
N CYS A 106 9.80 -11.53 -4.62
CA CYS A 106 10.19 -11.03 -3.31
C CYS A 106 9.04 -10.27 -2.67
N LEU A 107 8.96 -10.32 -1.34
CA LEU A 107 8.19 -9.35 -0.59
C LEU A 107 9.06 -8.11 -0.38
N VAL A 108 8.61 -6.97 -0.88
CA VAL A 108 9.28 -5.68 -0.74
C VAL A 108 8.52 -4.86 0.29
N SER A 109 9.26 -4.30 1.25
CA SER A 109 8.76 -3.35 2.24
C SER A 109 9.60 -2.08 2.18
N ALA A 110 8.97 -0.91 2.13
CA ALA A 110 9.65 0.38 2.13
C ALA A 110 8.95 1.33 3.11
N SER A 111 9.70 1.86 4.08
CA SER A 111 9.18 2.90 4.98
C SER A 111 8.76 4.11 4.15
N ASP A 112 7.54 4.61 4.33
CA ASP A 112 7.11 5.83 3.65
C ASP A 112 7.55 7.06 4.46
N SER A 113 8.85 7.37 4.38
CA SER A 113 9.47 8.48 5.13
C SER A 113 8.90 9.86 4.76
N ALA A 114 8.14 9.97 3.67
CA ALA A 114 7.42 11.20 3.32
C ALA A 114 6.15 11.42 4.17
N LEU A 115 5.60 10.35 4.75
CA LEU A 115 4.42 10.38 5.61
C LEU A 115 4.87 10.36 7.07
N LYS A 116 4.71 11.50 7.77
CA LYS A 116 5.10 11.66 9.20
C LYS A 116 6.53 11.21 9.53
N GLY A 117 7.46 11.28 8.56
CA GLY A 117 8.84 10.84 8.77
C GLY A 117 9.02 9.32 8.84
N GLY A 118 8.04 8.54 8.39
CA GLY A 118 8.07 7.08 8.41
C GLY A 118 7.84 6.50 9.81
N THR A 119 7.17 7.23 10.70
CA THR A 119 6.80 6.72 12.02
C THR A 119 5.72 5.64 11.90
N VAL A 120 5.77 4.66 12.79
CA VAL A 120 4.89 3.49 12.77
C VAL A 120 3.74 3.65 13.77
N SER A 121 2.51 3.58 13.28
CA SER A 121 1.30 3.46 14.11
C SER A 121 0.99 1.99 14.44
N PRO A 122 0.09 1.68 15.39
CA PRO A 122 -0.27 0.29 15.72
C PRO A 122 -0.77 -0.51 14.50
N MET A 123 -1.52 0.13 13.60
CA MET A 123 -1.94 -0.50 12.34
C MET A 123 -0.78 -0.69 11.35
N GLY A 124 0.24 0.18 11.37
CA GLY A 124 1.49 -0.03 10.65
C GLY A 124 2.26 -1.26 11.15
N LEU A 125 2.32 -1.47 12.47
CA LEU A 125 2.92 -2.68 13.06
C LEU A 125 2.16 -3.95 12.60
N LYS A 126 0.82 -3.96 12.72
CA LYS A 126 0.00 -5.09 12.26
C LYS A 126 0.18 -5.36 10.77
N LYS A 127 0.29 -4.31 9.94
CA LYS A 127 0.58 -4.42 8.51
C LYS A 127 1.93 -5.10 8.25
N ALA A 128 2.98 -4.70 8.98
CA ALA A 128 4.31 -5.29 8.86
C ALA A 128 4.34 -6.77 9.31
N LEU A 129 3.70 -7.11 10.42
CA LEU A 129 3.58 -8.49 10.90
C LEU A 129 2.82 -9.37 9.89
N ARG A 130 1.71 -8.87 9.33
CA ARG A 130 0.98 -9.58 8.28
C ARG A 130 1.84 -9.80 7.03
N ALA A 131 2.68 -8.84 6.66
CA ALA A 131 3.61 -8.99 5.55
C ALA A 131 4.65 -10.09 5.80
N GLN A 132 5.21 -10.14 7.01
CA GLN A 132 6.15 -11.21 7.41
C GLN A 132 5.49 -12.59 7.39
N GLU A 133 4.23 -12.69 7.83
CA GLU A 133 3.45 -13.92 7.75
C GLU A 133 3.26 -14.37 6.30
N ILE A 134 2.84 -13.47 5.40
CA ILE A 134 2.72 -13.76 3.96
C ILE A 134 4.06 -14.26 3.39
N ALA A 135 5.17 -13.58 3.71
CA ALA A 135 6.49 -13.99 3.24
C ALA A 135 6.88 -15.38 3.75
N ARG A 136 6.63 -15.67 5.04
CA ARG A 136 6.91 -16.96 5.66
C ARG A 136 6.10 -18.09 5.01
N GLU A 137 4.79 -17.90 4.84
CA GLU A 137 3.88 -18.89 4.26
C GLU A 137 4.21 -19.18 2.79
N ASN A 138 4.63 -18.17 2.05
CA ASN A 138 4.90 -18.27 0.61
C ASN A 138 6.38 -18.42 0.27
N LYS A 139 7.25 -18.54 1.28
CA LYS A 139 8.72 -18.65 1.15
C LYS A 139 9.32 -17.55 0.28
N LEU A 140 8.88 -16.30 0.50
CA LEU A 140 9.34 -15.13 -0.25
C LEU A 140 10.58 -14.53 0.46
N PRO A 141 11.69 -14.27 -0.26
CA PRO A 141 12.73 -13.39 0.23
C PRO A 141 12.14 -12.02 0.58
N ILE A 142 12.59 -11.43 1.69
CA ILE A 142 12.13 -10.12 2.14
C ILE A 142 13.22 -9.09 1.87
N ILE A 143 12.87 -8.00 1.19
CA ILE A 143 13.73 -6.84 0.97
C ILE A 143 13.10 -5.65 1.67
N CYS A 144 13.80 -5.07 2.64
CA CYS A 144 13.35 -3.93 3.44
C CYS A 144 14.17 -2.68 3.11
N LEU A 145 13.51 -1.64 2.59
CA LEU A 145 14.06 -0.30 2.37
C LEU A 145 13.69 0.58 3.57
N VAL A 146 14.53 0.54 4.60
CA VAL A 146 14.24 1.14 5.91
C VAL A 146 14.69 2.60 5.96
N GLU A 147 13.74 3.50 6.20
CA GLU A 147 13.97 4.90 6.56
C GLU A 147 12.79 5.33 7.46
N SER A 148 12.91 5.05 8.76
CA SER A 148 11.81 5.22 9.71
C SER A 148 12.25 6.12 10.86
N GLY A 149 11.35 7.02 11.28
CA GLY A 149 11.47 7.79 12.51
C GLY A 149 11.20 6.99 13.80
N GLY A 150 10.91 5.69 13.70
CA GLY A 150 10.61 4.81 14.83
C GLY A 150 9.10 4.63 15.09
N ALA A 151 8.75 4.14 16.28
CA ALA A 151 7.36 4.02 16.70
C ALA A 151 6.77 5.41 17.01
N ASN A 152 5.47 5.61 16.72
CA ASN A 152 4.79 6.80 17.20
C ASN A 152 4.62 6.71 18.72
N LEU A 153 5.33 7.57 19.46
CA LEU A 153 5.36 7.56 20.92
C LEU A 153 3.99 7.77 21.57
N MET A 154 3.04 8.41 20.87
CA MET A 154 1.66 8.56 21.37
C MET A 154 0.95 7.21 21.54
N TYR A 155 1.39 6.16 20.84
CA TYR A 155 0.79 4.83 20.83
C TYR A 155 1.77 3.74 21.26
N GLN A 156 2.83 4.10 22.00
CA GLN A 156 3.91 3.17 22.37
C GLN A 156 3.40 1.91 23.09
N SER A 157 2.37 2.04 23.95
CA SER A 157 1.79 0.93 24.72
C SER A 157 0.96 -0.05 23.87
N GLU A 158 0.64 0.32 22.63
CA GLU A 158 -0.02 -0.55 21.65
C GLU A 158 0.98 -1.16 20.66
N ILE A 159 2.26 -0.80 20.76
CA ILE A 159 3.34 -1.20 19.84
C ILE A 159 4.36 -2.12 20.54
N PHE A 160 4.68 -1.84 21.81
CA PHE A 160 5.61 -2.61 22.64
C PHE A 160 4.87 -3.32 23.77
#